data_AF-A0A973SU90-F1
#
_entry.id   AF-A0A973SU90-F1
#
_cell.length_a   1.000
_cell.length_b   1.000
_cell.length_c   1.000
_cell.angle_alpha   90.00
_cell.angle_beta   90.00
_cell.angle_gamma   90.00
#
_symmetry.space_group_name_H-M   'P 1'
#
loop_
_entity.id
_entity.type
_entity.pdbx_description
1 polymer ?
#
loop_
_entity_poly.entity_id
_entity_poly.type
_entity_poly.pdbx_seq_one_letter_code
_entity_poly.pdbx_strand_id
1 'polypeptide(L)'
;APPARPVEVRRGPDGVWRSAAAAWRPIRALWSERGRPVLIDDTDPYRDEERSSNPYGLTASGSLDSGRHARWRTAWREAQPWLRIGGGGRAVEAETLLDCFVPLAESATAHSSATRGDAFGALLTSSPRTGLELASTIVHELQHTKLLALSELAELHTADGARSYWVPWRTDPRPFNGLFQGVYAHLGLADFHLRVALGSTVPGVRDAAWADHCRCRQQVEAVLPQLVGSTRLTPQGRTLVTAMAAHHAGLKEHAPPEGHLARATAYVETARLMWRRQRV
;
A
#
# COMPACT_ATOMS: atom_id res chain seq x y z
N ALA A 1 0.31 2.40 46.40
CA ALA A 1 0.18 1.16 45.60
C ALA A 1 1.48 0.38 45.73
N PRO A 2 1.46 -0.96 45.87
CA PRO A 2 2.71 -1.73 45.82
C PRO A 2 3.39 -1.50 44.47
N PRO A 3 4.73 -1.49 44.40
CA PRO A 3 5.45 -1.33 43.15
C PRO A 3 5.05 -2.46 42.20
N ALA A 4 4.68 -2.10 40.97
CA ALA A 4 4.38 -3.08 39.93
C ALA A 4 5.59 -4.02 39.78
N ARG A 5 5.36 -5.33 39.90
CA ARG A 5 6.42 -6.31 39.63
C ARG A 5 6.93 -6.08 38.20
N PRO A 6 8.26 -6.05 37.97
CA PRO A 6 8.79 -5.91 36.63
C PRO A 6 8.27 -7.05 35.73
N VAL A 7 7.73 -6.69 34.58
CA VAL A 7 7.29 -7.64 33.56
C VAL A 7 8.51 -8.01 32.73
N GLU A 8 8.87 -9.28 32.74
CA GLU A 8 9.92 -9.78 31.86
C GLU A 8 9.33 -10.09 30.47
N VAL A 9 9.85 -9.45 29.44
CA VAL A 9 9.50 -9.72 28.05
C VAL A 9 10.76 -10.17 27.33
N ARG A 10 10.70 -11.33 26.66
CA ARG A 10 11.83 -11.90 25.91
C ARG A 10 11.47 -11.99 24.45
N ARG A 11 12.37 -11.55 23.57
CA ARG A 11 12.27 -11.80 22.13
C ARG A 11 12.87 -13.17 21.82
N GLY A 12 12.07 -14.06 21.24
CA GLY A 12 12.56 -15.36 20.77
C GLY A 12 13.50 -15.21 19.57
N PRO A 13 14.30 -16.25 19.26
CA PRO A 13 15.14 -16.29 18.05
C PRO A 13 14.29 -16.25 16.76
N ASP A 14 13.02 -16.60 16.89
CA ASP A 14 12.00 -16.55 15.87
C ASP A 14 11.39 -15.14 15.69
N GLY A 15 11.89 -14.14 16.43
CA GLY A 15 11.48 -12.75 16.33
C GLY A 15 10.22 -12.39 17.13
N VAL A 16 9.55 -13.36 17.77
CA VAL A 16 8.29 -13.17 18.50
C VAL A 16 8.54 -12.89 19.98
N TRP A 17 7.87 -11.86 20.51
CA TRP A 17 7.94 -11.47 21.92
C TRP A 17 7.05 -12.35 22.79
N ARG A 18 7.57 -12.75 23.96
CA ARG A 18 6.89 -13.64 24.92
C ARG A 18 7.07 -13.13 26.34
N SER A 19 6.04 -13.30 27.17
CA SER A 19 6.10 -13.06 28.61
C SER A 19 5.22 -14.07 29.34
N ALA A 20 5.62 -14.46 30.55
CA ALA A 20 4.82 -15.28 31.46
C ALA A 20 3.83 -14.44 32.31
N ALA A 21 3.87 -13.11 32.19
CA ALA A 21 2.97 -12.23 32.92
C ALA A 21 1.51 -12.45 32.49
N ALA A 22 0.59 -12.57 33.45
CA ALA A 22 -0.82 -12.81 33.17
C ALA A 22 -1.50 -11.70 32.34
N ALA A 23 -0.97 -10.47 32.41
CA ALA A 23 -1.45 -9.34 31.62
C ALA A 23 -0.86 -9.29 30.18
N TRP A 24 0.10 -10.17 29.85
CA TRP A 24 0.70 -10.21 28.52
C TRP A 24 -0.30 -10.70 27.48
N ARG A 25 -0.47 -9.90 26.42
CA ARG A 25 -1.25 -10.28 25.24
C ARG A 25 -0.25 -10.57 24.10
N PRO A 26 -0.11 -11.83 23.66
CA PRO A 26 0.85 -12.16 22.62
C PRO A 26 0.38 -11.62 21.27
N ILE A 27 1.27 -10.92 20.59
CA ILE A 27 1.11 -10.55 19.18
C ILE A 27 1.34 -11.80 18.33
N ARG A 28 0.40 -12.11 17.43
CA ARG A 28 0.47 -13.32 16.61
C ARG A 28 1.37 -13.11 15.40
N ALA A 29 2.02 -14.18 14.95
CA ALA A 29 2.94 -14.16 13.81
C ALA A 29 2.37 -14.89 12.61
N LEU A 30 2.55 -14.30 11.43
CA LEU A 30 2.36 -14.87 10.11
C LEU A 30 3.71 -15.35 9.57
N TRP A 31 3.83 -16.67 9.46
CA TRP A 31 5.05 -17.32 9.00
C TRP A 31 5.01 -17.51 7.49
N SER A 32 6.13 -17.23 6.83
CA SER A 32 6.45 -17.61 5.45
C SER A 32 7.54 -18.68 5.45
N GLU A 33 7.74 -19.36 4.33
CA GLU A 33 8.81 -20.36 4.17
C GLU A 33 10.22 -19.76 4.28
N ARG A 34 10.34 -18.45 4.06
CA ARG A 34 11.57 -17.67 4.12
C ARG A 34 11.32 -16.34 4.83
N GLY A 35 12.37 -15.78 5.42
CA GLY A 35 12.33 -14.46 6.06
C GLY A 35 11.84 -14.47 7.50
N ARG A 36 11.77 -13.27 8.07
CA ARG A 36 11.23 -13.01 9.41
C ARG A 36 9.70 -13.15 9.40
N PRO A 37 9.07 -13.56 10.51
CA PRO A 37 7.62 -13.52 10.58
C PRO A 37 7.10 -12.09 10.50
N VAL A 38 5.96 -11.91 9.83
CA VAL A 38 5.20 -10.67 9.88
C VAL A 38 4.19 -10.76 11.02
N LEU A 39 4.18 -9.77 11.90
CA LEU A 39 3.27 -9.74 13.04
C LEU A 39 1.86 -9.32 12.63
N ILE A 40 0.84 -9.76 13.35
CA ILE A 40 -0.51 -9.18 13.32
C ILE A 40 -0.72 -8.50 14.65
N ASP A 41 -0.71 -7.18 14.63
CA ASP A 41 -0.96 -6.36 15.81
C ASP A 41 -2.44 -5.98 15.92
N ASP A 42 -3.18 -6.86 16.59
CA ASP A 42 -4.58 -6.66 16.98
C ASP A 42 -4.73 -6.33 18.47
N THR A 43 -3.64 -5.95 19.15
CA THR A 43 -3.59 -5.82 20.62
C THR A 43 -2.94 -4.54 21.14
N ASP A 44 -2.07 -3.87 20.38
CA ASP A 44 -1.38 -2.67 20.84
C ASP A 44 -2.37 -1.54 21.11
N PRO A 45 -2.35 -0.93 22.33
CA PRO A 45 -3.27 0.16 22.67
C PRO A 45 -3.04 1.43 21.85
N TYR A 46 -1.83 1.65 21.33
CA TYR A 46 -1.42 2.82 20.55
C TYR A 46 -1.85 2.75 19.08
N ARG A 47 -2.38 1.60 18.61
CA ARG A 47 -2.79 1.41 17.21
C ARG A 47 -3.93 2.35 16.75
N ASP A 48 -4.70 2.89 17.70
CA ASP A 48 -5.84 3.78 17.48
C ASP A 48 -5.60 5.20 18.02
N GLU A 49 -4.43 5.53 18.58
CA GLU A 49 -4.28 6.72 19.44
C GLU A 49 -4.48 8.08 18.75
N GLU A 50 -4.53 8.12 17.42
CA GLU A 50 -4.89 9.33 16.67
C GLU A 50 -6.40 9.50 16.43
N ARG A 51 -7.30 8.89 17.22
CA ARG A 51 -8.75 9.11 17.07
C ARG A 51 -9.19 10.58 17.06
N SER A 52 -8.40 11.50 17.62
CA SER A 52 -8.72 12.94 17.61
C SER A 52 -8.19 13.70 16.38
N SER A 53 -7.22 13.15 15.64
CA SER A 53 -6.56 13.79 14.50
C SER A 53 -6.57 12.96 13.21
N ASN A 54 -7.09 11.73 13.23
CA ASN A 54 -6.96 10.70 12.19
C ASN A 54 -7.27 11.25 10.79
N PRO A 55 -6.23 11.60 9.99
CA PRO A 55 -6.43 12.22 8.70
C PRO A 55 -6.99 11.23 7.65
N TYR A 56 -7.06 9.94 7.99
CA TYR A 56 -7.55 8.87 7.12
C TYR A 56 -8.91 8.31 7.54
N GLY A 57 -9.42 8.63 8.74
CA GLY A 57 -10.69 8.12 9.26
C GLY A 57 -10.75 6.60 9.46
N LEU A 58 -9.59 5.93 9.50
CA LEU A 58 -9.49 4.47 9.61
C LEU A 58 -9.56 4.03 11.08
N THR A 59 -10.44 3.07 11.39
CA THR A 59 -10.59 2.52 12.75
C THR A 59 -9.89 1.17 12.81
N ALA A 60 -9.00 0.92 13.79
CA ALA A 60 -8.45 -0.41 13.96
C ALA A 60 -9.52 -1.40 14.40
N SER A 61 -9.35 -2.66 14.03
CA SER A 61 -10.20 -3.73 14.51
C SER A 61 -10.00 -3.92 16.02
N GLY A 62 -11.03 -4.44 16.70
CA GLY A 62 -10.84 -5.15 17.96
C GLY A 62 -9.98 -6.41 17.76
N SER A 63 -9.61 -7.05 18.87
CA SER A 63 -8.86 -8.31 18.84
C SER A 63 -9.56 -9.32 17.93
N LEU A 64 -8.77 -9.97 17.07
CA LEU A 64 -9.28 -10.91 16.11
C LEU A 64 -9.53 -12.27 16.79
N ASP A 65 -10.68 -12.86 16.48
CA ASP A 65 -10.96 -14.26 16.81
C ASP A 65 -10.06 -15.24 16.02
N SER A 66 -10.14 -16.53 16.35
CA SER A 66 -9.35 -17.58 15.70
C SER A 66 -9.62 -17.70 14.19
N GLY A 67 -10.87 -17.48 13.76
CA GLY A 67 -11.27 -17.55 12.36
C GLY A 67 -10.74 -16.38 11.53
N ARG A 68 -10.77 -15.15 12.07
CA ARG A 68 -10.14 -13.96 11.48
C ARG A 68 -8.63 -14.14 11.35
N HIS A 69 -7.96 -14.62 12.39
CA HIS A 69 -6.53 -14.93 12.33
C HIS A 69 -6.20 -16.03 11.29
N ALA A 70 -7.06 -17.05 11.16
CA ALA A 70 -6.89 -18.07 10.13
C ALA A 70 -7.01 -17.49 8.71
N ARG A 71 -7.96 -16.57 8.48
CA ARG A 71 -8.10 -15.85 7.20
C ARG A 71 -6.84 -15.06 6.83
N TRP A 72 -6.29 -14.30 7.78
CA TRP A 72 -5.03 -13.59 7.59
C TRP A 72 -3.87 -14.51 7.23
N ARG A 73 -3.76 -15.65 7.91
CA ARG A 73 -2.73 -16.65 7.62
C ARG A 73 -2.85 -17.22 6.20
N THR A 74 -4.08 -17.56 5.79
CA THR A 74 -4.36 -18.05 4.45
C THR A 74 -4.03 -16.98 3.40
N ALA A 75 -4.50 -15.75 3.58
CA ALA A 75 -4.23 -14.65 2.66
C ALA A 75 -2.74 -14.35 2.54
N TRP A 76 -2.00 -14.31 3.66
CA TRP A 76 -0.54 -14.11 3.66
C TRP A 76 0.20 -15.19 2.88
N ARG A 77 -0.12 -16.47 3.15
CA ARG A 77 0.46 -17.61 2.42
C ARG A 77 0.17 -17.50 0.91
N GLU A 78 -1.06 -17.17 0.55
CA GLU A 78 -1.49 -17.02 -0.84
C GLU A 78 -0.90 -15.78 -1.52
N ALA A 79 -0.56 -14.73 -0.79
CA ALA A 79 0.09 -13.53 -1.33
C ALA A 79 1.53 -13.76 -1.77
N GLN A 80 2.27 -14.66 -1.09
CA GLN A 80 3.67 -14.96 -1.39
C GLN A 80 3.96 -15.30 -2.87
N PRO A 81 3.24 -16.24 -3.52
CA PRO A 81 3.46 -16.50 -4.95
C PRO A 81 3.13 -15.29 -5.82
N TRP A 82 2.13 -14.48 -5.49
CA TRP A 82 1.79 -13.28 -6.25
C TRP A 82 2.88 -12.21 -6.16
N LEU A 83 3.46 -11.99 -4.98
CA LEU A 83 4.60 -11.09 -4.83
C LEU A 83 5.79 -11.56 -5.68
N ARG A 84 6.07 -12.86 -5.74
CA ARG A 84 7.12 -13.42 -6.60
C ARG A 84 6.82 -13.24 -8.09
N ILE A 85 5.59 -13.51 -8.53
CA ILE A 85 5.15 -13.27 -9.91
C ILE A 85 5.25 -11.78 -10.26
N GLY A 86 4.90 -10.91 -9.31
CA GLY A 86 5.04 -9.45 -9.38
C GLY A 86 6.47 -8.94 -9.49
N GLY A 87 7.48 -9.82 -9.53
CA GLY A 87 8.90 -9.51 -9.68
C GLY A 87 9.69 -9.80 -8.40
N GLY A 88 10.92 -10.32 -8.56
CA GLY A 88 11.78 -10.70 -7.42
C GLY A 88 12.00 -9.58 -6.39
N GLY A 89 12.04 -8.32 -6.85
CA GLY A 89 12.11 -7.16 -5.96
C GLY A 89 10.91 -7.01 -5.02
N ARG A 90 9.69 -7.41 -5.41
CA ARG A 90 8.48 -7.25 -4.58
C ARG A 90 8.46 -8.21 -3.40
N ALA A 91 8.90 -9.44 -3.61
CA ALA A 91 9.04 -10.41 -2.53
C ALA A 91 10.11 -9.93 -1.53
N VAL A 92 11.27 -9.47 -2.03
CA VAL A 92 12.34 -8.93 -1.18
C VAL A 92 11.89 -7.67 -0.43
N GLU A 93 11.18 -6.75 -1.09
CA GLU A 93 10.58 -5.58 -0.45
C GLU A 93 9.66 -5.99 0.70
N ALA A 94 8.76 -6.95 0.49
CA ALA A 94 7.88 -7.44 1.55
C ALA A 94 8.64 -8.08 2.71
N GLU A 95 9.62 -8.96 2.43
CA GLU A 95 10.41 -9.61 3.48
C GLU A 95 11.26 -8.60 4.29
N THR A 96 11.73 -7.53 3.64
CA THR A 96 12.65 -6.55 4.23
C THR A 96 11.92 -5.41 4.94
N LEU A 97 10.81 -4.93 4.38
CA LEU A 97 10.15 -3.70 4.83
C LEU A 97 8.89 -3.96 5.65
N LEU A 98 8.24 -5.13 5.50
CA LEU A 98 7.03 -5.43 6.25
C LEU A 98 7.39 -6.10 7.58
N ASP A 99 7.02 -5.46 8.67
CA ASP A 99 7.19 -5.97 10.03
C ASP A 99 5.86 -6.43 10.61
N CYS A 100 4.78 -5.70 10.32
CA CYS A 100 3.49 -5.93 10.96
C CYS A 100 2.30 -5.51 10.09
N PHE A 101 1.20 -6.27 10.20
CA PHE A 101 -0.13 -5.83 9.84
C PHE A 101 -0.89 -5.34 11.06
N VAL A 102 -1.52 -4.18 10.93
CA VAL A 102 -2.49 -3.66 11.89
C VAL A 102 -3.89 -3.81 11.27
N PRO A 103 -4.72 -4.76 11.73
CA PRO A 103 -6.01 -5.01 11.12
C PRO A 103 -6.96 -3.81 11.32
N LEU A 104 -7.59 -3.35 10.25
CA LEU A 104 -8.63 -2.33 10.31
C LEU A 104 -10.02 -2.95 10.46
N ALA A 105 -10.95 -2.20 11.05
CA ALA A 105 -12.36 -2.55 11.09
C ALA A 105 -12.89 -2.70 9.65
N GLU A 106 -13.67 -3.75 9.42
CA GLU A 106 -14.24 -4.03 8.10
C GLU A 106 -15.28 -2.95 7.74
N SER A 107 -15.18 -2.41 6.53
CA SER A 107 -16.24 -1.62 5.89
C SER A 107 -17.01 -2.51 4.94
N ALA A 108 -18.34 -2.38 4.91
CA ALA A 108 -19.20 -3.15 4.00
C ALA A 108 -18.97 -2.82 2.52
N THR A 109 -18.33 -1.69 2.20
CA THR A 109 -18.32 -1.13 0.84
C THR A 109 -16.92 -0.88 0.27
N ALA A 110 -15.85 -0.92 1.07
CA ALA A 110 -14.51 -0.59 0.58
C ALA A 110 -13.38 -1.30 1.34
N HIS A 111 -12.45 -1.89 0.57
CA HIS A 111 -11.13 -2.26 1.09
C HIS A 111 -10.36 -0.98 1.46
N SER A 112 -9.74 -0.98 2.63
CA SER A 112 -8.98 0.16 3.13
C SER A 112 -7.58 -0.28 3.53
N SER A 113 -6.60 0.54 3.17
CA SER A 113 -5.22 0.36 3.62
C SER A 113 -4.55 1.72 3.83
N ALA A 114 -3.54 1.74 4.67
CA ALA A 114 -2.69 2.89 4.90
C ALA A 114 -1.33 2.46 5.47
N THR A 115 -0.36 3.35 5.30
CA THR A 115 0.95 3.33 5.93
C THR A 115 1.11 4.61 6.73
N ARG A 116 1.84 4.55 7.85
CA ARG A 116 2.22 5.73 8.63
C ARG A 116 3.74 5.91 8.64
N GLY A 117 4.21 7.15 8.59
CA GLY A 117 5.64 7.46 8.63
C GLY A 117 6.28 7.19 10.00
N ASP A 118 5.51 7.33 11.07
CA ASP A 118 5.94 7.10 12.46
C ASP A 118 5.90 5.61 12.88
N ALA A 119 5.32 4.74 12.05
CA ALA A 119 5.26 3.31 12.25
C ALA A 119 5.83 2.57 11.01
N PHE A 120 7.11 2.84 10.72
CA PHE A 120 7.80 2.23 9.58
C PHE A 120 7.72 0.70 9.64
N GLY A 121 7.25 0.10 8.55
CA GLY A 121 7.05 -1.35 8.42
C GLY A 121 5.72 -1.87 8.97
N ALA A 122 4.87 -1.01 9.53
CA ALA A 122 3.49 -1.33 9.84
C ALA A 122 2.55 -0.99 8.67
N LEU A 123 1.75 -1.96 8.26
CA LEU A 123 0.73 -1.82 7.23
C LEU A 123 -0.65 -1.95 7.87
N LEU A 124 -1.44 -0.88 7.84
CA LEU A 124 -2.82 -0.90 8.29
C LEU A 124 -3.69 -1.37 7.13
N THR A 125 -4.47 -2.44 7.29
CA THR A 125 -5.42 -2.83 6.24
C THR A 125 -6.61 -3.63 6.75
N SER A 126 -7.76 -3.47 6.11
CA SER A 126 -8.92 -4.34 6.30
C SER A 126 -8.59 -5.78 5.90
N SER A 127 -9.35 -6.75 6.41
CA SER A 127 -9.12 -8.15 6.09
C SER A 127 -9.16 -8.37 4.57
N PRO A 128 -8.06 -8.85 3.94
CA PRO A 128 -8.06 -9.15 2.52
C PRO A 128 -8.97 -10.36 2.22
N ARG A 129 -9.61 -10.38 1.05
CA ARG A 129 -10.47 -11.50 0.63
C ARG A 129 -9.68 -12.59 -0.10
N THR A 130 -8.55 -12.23 -0.71
CA THR A 130 -7.69 -13.15 -1.47
C THR A 130 -6.22 -12.81 -1.27
N GLY A 131 -5.33 -13.78 -1.51
CA GLY A 131 -3.88 -13.52 -1.53
C GLY A 131 -3.43 -12.50 -2.58
N LEU A 132 -4.09 -12.43 -3.75
CA LEU A 132 -3.76 -11.44 -4.79
C LEU A 132 -4.11 -10.01 -4.35
N GLU A 133 -5.26 -9.84 -3.68
CA GLU A 133 -5.67 -8.56 -3.10
C GLU A 133 -4.71 -8.11 -2.00
N LEU A 134 -4.27 -9.04 -1.13
CA LEU A 134 -3.26 -8.74 -0.13
C LEU A 134 -1.91 -8.38 -0.77
N ALA A 135 -1.46 -9.11 -1.79
CA ALA A 135 -0.21 -8.81 -2.49
C ALA A 135 -0.23 -7.43 -3.15
N SER A 136 -1.34 -7.07 -3.81
CA SER A 136 -1.53 -5.72 -4.39
C SER A 136 -1.51 -4.64 -3.30
N THR A 137 -2.18 -4.89 -2.17
CA THR A 137 -2.17 -3.99 -1.00
C THR A 137 -0.75 -3.78 -0.46
N ILE A 138 0.01 -4.86 -0.25
CA ILE A 138 1.41 -4.79 0.19
C ILE A 138 2.23 -3.95 -0.78
N VAL A 139 2.11 -4.19 -2.08
CA VAL A 139 2.87 -3.44 -3.09
C VAL A 139 2.54 -1.95 -3.04
N HIS A 140 1.26 -1.59 -2.92
CA HIS A 140 0.79 -0.21 -2.82
C HIS A 140 1.37 0.49 -1.59
N GLU A 141 1.18 -0.11 -0.41
CA GLU A 141 1.60 0.47 0.86
C GLU A 141 3.12 0.52 1.03
N LEU A 142 3.84 -0.47 0.50
CA LEU A 142 5.30 -0.41 0.47
C LEU A 142 5.84 0.66 -0.48
N GLN A 143 5.10 1.07 -1.53
CA GLN A 143 5.50 2.26 -2.28
C GLN A 143 5.41 3.51 -1.41
N HIS A 144 4.33 3.67 -0.63
CA HIS A 144 4.21 4.77 0.32
C HIS A 144 5.33 4.74 1.37
N THR A 145 5.60 3.57 1.94
CA THR A 145 6.69 3.34 2.90
C THR A 145 8.05 3.77 2.35
N LYS A 146 8.40 3.33 1.13
CA LYS A 146 9.67 3.68 0.49
C LYS A 146 9.79 5.18 0.22
N LEU A 147 8.72 5.82 -0.26
CA LEU A 147 8.76 7.25 -0.55
C LEU A 147 8.80 8.09 0.73
N LEU A 148 8.13 7.67 1.80
CA LEU A 148 8.26 8.27 3.13
C LEU A 148 9.72 8.19 3.62
N ALA A 149 10.33 7.00 3.64
CA ALA A 149 11.73 6.86 4.03
C ALA A 149 12.68 7.70 3.17
N LEU A 150 12.46 7.75 1.86
CA LEU A 150 13.28 8.59 0.99
C LEU A 150 13.11 10.08 1.30
N SER A 151 11.90 10.51 1.66
CA SER A 151 11.60 11.90 2.00
C SER A 151 12.21 12.32 3.35
N GLU A 152 12.39 11.39 4.27
CA GLU A 152 13.14 11.61 5.52
C GLU A 152 14.65 11.77 5.26
N LEU A 153 15.18 11.10 4.23
CA LEU A 153 16.60 11.16 3.87
C LEU A 153 16.96 12.35 2.97
N ALA A 154 16.00 12.84 2.17
CA ALA A 154 16.21 13.95 1.25
C ALA A 154 14.92 14.73 1.01
N GLU A 155 15.00 16.06 1.03
CA GLU A 155 13.89 16.91 0.61
C GLU A 155 13.62 16.70 -0.89
N LEU A 156 12.44 16.17 -1.25
CA LEU A 156 12.07 15.89 -2.64
C LEU A 156 11.33 17.05 -3.30
N HIS A 157 10.72 17.95 -2.52
CA HIS A 157 10.00 19.11 -3.04
C HIS A 157 9.86 20.23 -2.01
N THR A 158 9.63 21.46 -2.48
CA THR A 158 9.40 22.67 -1.66
C THR A 158 7.95 23.19 -1.73
N ALA A 159 6.99 22.33 -2.10
CA ALA A 159 5.59 22.70 -2.20
C ALA A 159 4.95 22.92 -0.81
N ASP A 160 4.33 24.08 -0.61
CA ASP A 160 3.75 24.58 0.65
C ASP A 160 2.31 24.05 0.94
N GLY A 161 1.87 23.00 0.25
CA GLY A 161 0.56 22.37 0.45
C GLY A 161 -0.67 23.20 0.02
N ALA A 162 -0.50 24.48 -0.33
CA ALA A 162 -1.60 25.39 -0.64
C ALA A 162 -2.35 25.03 -1.93
N ARG A 163 -1.66 24.40 -2.89
CA ARG A 163 -2.28 23.96 -4.15
C ARG A 163 -2.88 22.57 -4.02
N SER A 164 -4.12 22.48 -4.48
CA SER A 164 -4.91 21.26 -4.58
C SER A 164 -4.89 20.70 -6.01
N TYR A 165 -4.49 19.45 -6.14
CA TYR A 165 -4.36 18.71 -7.40
C TYR A 165 -5.47 17.67 -7.51
N TRP A 166 -6.04 17.54 -8.70
CA TRP A 166 -6.95 16.43 -8.99
C TRP A 166 -6.18 15.13 -9.18
N VAL A 167 -6.73 14.03 -8.67
CA VAL A 167 -6.23 12.67 -8.91
C VAL A 167 -7.38 11.72 -9.30
N PRO A 168 -7.14 10.71 -10.16
CA PRO A 168 -8.19 9.85 -10.68
C PRO A 168 -8.54 8.63 -9.80
N TRP A 169 -7.92 8.49 -8.63
CA TRP A 169 -8.19 7.42 -7.65
C TRP A 169 -8.92 7.89 -6.39
N ARG A 170 -9.21 9.19 -6.28
CA ARG A 170 -9.96 9.79 -5.17
C ARG A 170 -10.89 10.89 -5.66
N THR A 171 -11.90 11.19 -4.87
CA THR A 171 -12.83 12.29 -5.12
C THR A 171 -12.35 13.61 -4.54
N ASP A 172 -11.60 13.60 -3.44
CA ASP A 172 -11.00 14.80 -2.83
C ASP A 172 -9.71 15.24 -3.55
N PRO A 173 -9.45 16.56 -3.63
CA PRO A 173 -8.17 17.04 -4.15
C PRO A 173 -7.04 16.66 -3.19
N ARG A 174 -5.83 16.59 -3.73
CA ARG A 174 -4.64 16.26 -2.96
C ARG A 174 -3.66 17.42 -2.94
N PRO A 175 -2.96 17.70 -1.81
CA PRO A 175 -1.79 18.54 -1.84
C PRO A 175 -0.68 17.89 -2.69
N PHE A 176 0.38 18.64 -3.02
CA PHE A 176 1.48 18.15 -3.86
C PHE A 176 2.07 16.82 -3.37
N ASN A 177 2.35 16.69 -2.06
CA ASN A 177 2.84 15.44 -1.47
C ASN A 177 1.86 14.28 -1.71
N GLY A 178 0.55 14.53 -1.58
CA GLY A 178 -0.48 13.51 -1.82
C GLY A 178 -0.57 13.08 -3.29
N LEU A 179 -0.34 14.00 -4.24
CA LEU A 179 -0.18 13.67 -5.65
C LEU A 179 1.06 12.80 -5.87
N PHE A 180 2.22 13.22 -5.35
CA PHE A 180 3.49 12.50 -5.51
C PHE A 180 3.39 11.06 -4.96
N GLN A 181 2.92 10.92 -3.72
CA GLN A 181 2.65 9.64 -3.07
C GLN A 181 1.74 8.75 -3.91
N GLY A 182 0.61 9.30 -4.38
CA GLY A 182 -0.34 8.54 -5.19
C GLY A 182 0.23 8.08 -6.53
N VAL A 183 0.98 8.93 -7.23
CA VAL A 183 1.62 8.56 -8.51
C VAL A 183 2.66 7.46 -8.30
N TYR A 184 3.50 7.57 -7.26
CA TYR A 184 4.51 6.56 -6.96
C TYR A 184 3.88 5.19 -6.64
N ALA A 185 2.81 5.16 -5.82
CA ALA A 185 2.09 3.94 -5.50
C ALA A 185 1.37 3.31 -6.69
N HIS A 186 0.63 4.09 -7.47
CA HIS A 186 -0.10 3.57 -8.64
C HIS A 186 0.83 3.14 -9.77
N LEU A 187 2.00 3.76 -9.90
CA LEU A 187 3.03 3.29 -10.83
C LEU A 187 3.56 1.91 -10.42
N GLY A 188 3.80 1.71 -9.12
CA GLY A 188 4.18 0.40 -8.57
C GLY A 188 3.10 -0.67 -8.80
N LEU A 189 1.82 -0.33 -8.65
CA LEU A 189 0.69 -1.20 -8.96
C LEU A 189 0.59 -1.54 -10.45
N ALA A 190 0.78 -0.55 -11.33
CA ALA A 190 0.74 -0.78 -12.77
C ALA A 190 1.78 -1.82 -13.20
N ASP A 191 3.02 -1.72 -12.70
CA ASP A 191 4.08 -2.71 -12.95
C ASP A 191 3.75 -4.09 -12.34
N PHE A 192 3.27 -4.13 -11.10
CA PHE A 192 2.87 -5.39 -10.44
C PHE A 192 1.80 -6.13 -11.24
N HIS A 193 0.72 -5.45 -11.60
CA HIS A 193 -0.38 -6.06 -12.34
C HIS A 193 0.02 -6.45 -13.77
N LEU A 194 0.94 -5.72 -14.42
CA LEU A 194 1.51 -6.15 -15.70
C LEU A 194 2.20 -7.50 -15.56
N ARG A 195 3.07 -7.64 -14.55
CA ARG A 195 3.82 -8.88 -14.33
C ARG A 195 2.89 -10.05 -13.97
N VAL A 196 1.85 -9.80 -13.18
CA VAL A 196 0.79 -10.80 -12.93
C VAL A 196 0.07 -11.21 -14.21
N ALA A 197 -0.27 -10.25 -15.08
CA ALA A 197 -0.93 -10.52 -16.35
C ALA A 197 -0.03 -11.34 -17.30
N LEU A 198 1.28 -11.05 -17.33
CA LEU A 198 2.23 -11.78 -18.16
C LEU A 198 2.59 -13.16 -17.58
N GLY A 199 2.62 -13.31 -16.26
CA GLY A 199 3.06 -14.53 -15.57
C GLY A 199 1.94 -15.51 -15.20
N SER A 200 0.67 -15.08 -15.18
CA SER A 200 -0.46 -15.95 -14.80
C SER A 200 -0.97 -16.79 -15.97
N THR A 201 -1.11 -18.09 -15.74
CA THR A 201 -1.73 -19.03 -16.69
C THR A 201 -3.25 -19.11 -16.56
N VAL A 202 -3.82 -18.60 -15.46
CA VAL A 202 -5.28 -18.63 -15.20
C VAL A 202 -5.96 -17.50 -15.98
N PRO A 203 -6.84 -17.80 -16.96
CA PRO A 203 -7.38 -16.79 -17.86
C PRO A 203 -8.10 -15.63 -17.16
N GLY A 204 -8.95 -15.91 -16.17
CA GLY A 204 -9.68 -14.88 -15.43
C GLY A 204 -8.78 -13.96 -14.60
N VAL A 205 -7.73 -14.51 -13.98
CA VAL A 205 -6.74 -13.71 -13.24
C VAL A 205 -5.94 -12.84 -14.21
N ARG A 206 -5.54 -13.39 -15.35
CA ARG A 206 -4.78 -12.66 -16.37
C ARG A 206 -5.59 -11.48 -16.94
N ASP A 207 -6.87 -11.70 -17.26
CA ASP A 207 -7.76 -10.64 -17.76
C ASP A 207 -7.94 -9.52 -16.73
N ALA A 208 -8.23 -9.88 -15.48
CA ALA A 208 -8.36 -8.92 -14.39
C ALA A 208 -7.06 -8.12 -14.17
N ALA A 209 -5.90 -8.79 -14.20
CA ALA A 209 -4.60 -8.14 -14.06
C ALA A 209 -4.30 -7.18 -15.22
N TRP A 210 -4.67 -7.51 -16.46
CA TRP A 210 -4.58 -6.56 -17.58
C TRP A 210 -5.48 -5.34 -17.39
N ALA A 211 -6.70 -5.54 -16.88
CA ALA A 211 -7.61 -4.44 -16.56
C ALA A 211 -7.04 -3.53 -15.46
N ASP A 212 -6.51 -4.10 -14.39
CA ASP A 212 -5.90 -3.36 -13.27
C ASP A 212 -4.62 -2.63 -13.70
N HIS A 213 -3.76 -3.28 -14.50
CA HIS A 213 -2.60 -2.65 -15.12
C HIS A 213 -3.00 -1.42 -15.94
N CYS A 214 -3.94 -1.58 -16.87
CA CYS A 214 -4.38 -0.50 -17.74
C CYS A 214 -4.99 0.65 -16.93
N ARG A 215 -5.81 0.34 -15.91
CA ARG A 215 -6.41 1.34 -15.02
C ARG A 215 -5.34 2.14 -14.29
N CYS A 216 -4.42 1.48 -13.59
CA CYS A 216 -3.35 2.16 -12.85
C CYS A 216 -2.44 2.96 -13.79
N ARG A 217 -2.06 2.39 -14.95
CA ARG A 217 -1.23 3.06 -15.95
C ARG A 217 -1.89 4.33 -16.49
N GLN A 218 -3.19 4.29 -16.81
CA GLN A 218 -3.94 5.46 -17.29
C GLN A 218 -4.15 6.50 -16.19
N GLN A 219 -4.38 6.05 -14.96
CA GLN A 219 -4.45 6.95 -13.80
C GLN A 219 -3.16 7.72 -13.61
N VAL A 220 -2.00 7.05 -13.70
CA VAL A 220 -0.68 7.69 -13.64
C VAL A 220 -0.46 8.63 -14.82
N GLU A 221 -0.77 8.20 -16.05
CA GLU A 221 -0.63 9.01 -17.27
C GLU A 221 -1.35 10.36 -17.13
N ALA A 222 -2.53 10.37 -16.52
CA ALA A 222 -3.38 11.55 -16.41
C ALA A 222 -2.83 12.66 -15.51
N VAL A 223 -1.89 12.35 -14.61
CA VAL A 223 -1.40 13.30 -13.59
C VAL A 223 0.12 13.37 -13.46
N LEU A 224 0.87 12.38 -13.95
CA LEU A 224 2.34 12.39 -13.95
C LEU A 224 2.94 13.64 -14.64
N PRO A 225 2.40 14.17 -15.75
CA PRO A 225 2.90 15.41 -16.35
C PRO A 225 2.89 16.61 -15.38
N GLN A 226 2.00 16.63 -14.38
CA GLN A 226 1.94 17.69 -13.38
C GLN A 226 3.15 17.64 -12.44
N LEU A 227 3.68 16.44 -12.14
CA LEU A 227 4.93 16.29 -11.40
C LEU A 227 6.12 16.65 -12.27
N VAL A 228 6.19 16.12 -13.50
CA VAL A 228 7.30 16.35 -14.43
C VAL A 228 7.49 17.86 -14.71
N GLY A 229 6.40 18.60 -14.90
CA GLY A 229 6.43 20.04 -15.15
C GLY A 229 6.53 20.92 -13.90
N SER A 230 6.66 20.34 -12.70
CA SER A 230 6.63 21.11 -11.45
C SER A 230 7.96 21.79 -11.15
N THR A 231 7.92 23.11 -10.96
CA THR A 231 9.07 23.89 -10.45
C THR A 231 9.31 23.70 -8.95
N ARG A 232 8.41 22.99 -8.25
CA ARG A 232 8.52 22.73 -6.80
C ARG A 232 9.39 21.52 -6.47
N LEU A 233 9.80 20.71 -7.44
CA LEU A 233 10.70 19.58 -7.19
C LEU A 233 12.11 20.08 -6.87
N THR A 234 12.78 19.46 -5.91
CA THR A 234 14.22 19.63 -5.69
C THR A 234 15.01 18.87 -6.77
N PRO A 235 16.35 18.99 -6.87
CA PRO A 235 17.13 18.15 -7.76
C PRO A 235 16.88 16.64 -7.56
N GLN A 236 16.81 16.18 -6.32
CA GLN A 236 16.55 14.79 -5.95
C GLN A 236 15.14 14.35 -6.35
N GLY A 237 14.14 15.20 -6.10
CA GLY A 237 12.77 14.96 -6.53
C GLY A 237 12.65 14.87 -8.06
N ARG A 238 13.38 15.71 -8.80
CA ARG A 238 13.43 15.62 -10.27
C ARG A 238 14.03 14.31 -10.75
N THR A 239 15.15 13.87 -10.17
CA THR A 239 15.74 12.56 -10.52
C THR A 239 14.73 11.43 -10.34
N LEU A 240 14.01 11.39 -9.22
CA LEU A 240 12.99 10.38 -8.97
C LEU A 240 11.83 10.48 -9.98
N VAL A 241 11.29 11.67 -10.21
CA VAL A 241 10.16 11.86 -11.13
C VAL A 241 10.55 11.53 -12.58
N THR A 242 11.78 11.83 -13.00
CA THR A 242 12.31 11.40 -14.30
C THR A 242 12.39 9.88 -14.39
N ALA A 243 12.87 9.19 -13.36
CA ALA A 243 12.88 7.72 -13.32
C ALA A 243 11.46 7.14 -13.37
N MET A 244 10.50 7.77 -12.68
CA MET A 244 9.09 7.38 -12.73
C MET A 244 8.50 7.54 -14.14
N ALA A 245 8.83 8.64 -14.85
CA ALA A 245 8.40 8.86 -16.23
C ALA A 245 9.00 7.84 -17.20
N ALA A 246 10.29 7.53 -17.07
CA ALA A 246 10.93 6.49 -17.85
C ALA A 246 10.31 5.12 -17.59
N HIS A 247 10.04 4.77 -16.33
CA HIS A 247 9.39 3.52 -15.98
C HIS A 247 7.96 3.44 -16.53
N HIS A 248 7.18 4.52 -16.42
CA HIS A 248 5.84 4.60 -17.00
C HIS A 248 5.86 4.42 -18.53
N ALA A 249 6.84 5.00 -19.22
CA ALA A 249 7.02 4.80 -20.66
C ALA A 249 7.31 3.33 -21.01
N GLY A 250 8.17 2.65 -20.26
CA GLY A 250 8.44 1.21 -20.45
C GLY A 250 7.20 0.32 -20.24
N LEU A 251 6.30 0.71 -19.33
CA LEU A 251 5.01 0.03 -19.16
C LEU A 251 4.07 0.18 -20.38
N LYS A 252 4.32 1.13 -21.30
CA LYS A 252 3.55 1.29 -22.54
C LYS A 252 4.00 0.35 -23.66
N GLU A 253 5.21 -0.21 -23.57
CA GLU A 253 5.75 -1.15 -24.57
C GLU A 253 4.97 -2.47 -24.61
N HIS A 254 4.22 -2.77 -23.54
CA HIS A 254 3.38 -3.95 -23.44
C HIS A 254 1.95 -3.62 -23.88
N ALA A 255 1.58 -4.10 -25.07
CA ALA A 255 0.24 -3.93 -25.62
C ALA A 255 -0.76 -4.81 -24.86
N PRO A 256 -1.80 -4.23 -24.23
CA PRO A 256 -2.83 -5.02 -23.56
C PRO A 256 -3.77 -5.67 -24.60
N PRO A 257 -4.52 -6.71 -24.21
CA PRO A 257 -5.62 -7.22 -25.02
C PRO A 257 -6.64 -6.12 -25.36
N GLU A 258 -7.41 -6.36 -26.42
CA GLU A 258 -8.37 -5.39 -26.94
C GLU A 258 -9.36 -4.89 -25.86
N GLY A 259 -9.69 -3.60 -25.91
CA GLY A 259 -10.68 -2.99 -25.02
C GLY A 259 -10.21 -2.65 -23.60
N HIS A 260 -9.14 -3.24 -23.06
CA HIS A 260 -8.67 -2.88 -21.70
C HIS A 260 -8.21 -1.43 -21.60
N LEU A 261 -7.43 -0.95 -22.57
CA LEU A 261 -6.95 0.43 -22.59
C LEU A 261 -8.11 1.43 -22.74
N ALA A 262 -9.03 1.16 -23.68
CA ALA A 262 -10.20 2.01 -23.89
C ALA A 262 -11.07 2.14 -22.63
N ARG A 263 -11.33 1.02 -21.93
CA ARG A 263 -12.06 1.01 -20.65
C ARG A 263 -11.34 1.83 -19.58
N ALA A 264 -10.01 1.70 -19.47
CA ALA A 264 -9.22 2.45 -18.50
C ALA A 264 -9.21 3.96 -18.79
N THR A 265 -9.11 4.36 -20.06
CA THR A 265 -9.20 5.77 -20.46
C THR A 265 -10.60 6.33 -20.15
N ALA A 266 -11.67 5.60 -20.49
CA ALA A 266 -13.04 6.01 -20.18
C ALA A 266 -13.25 6.21 -18.67
N TYR A 267 -12.73 5.29 -17.84
CA TYR A 267 -12.79 5.40 -16.39
C TYR A 267 -12.14 6.71 -15.86
N VAL A 268 -10.93 7.04 -16.34
CA VAL A 268 -10.22 8.25 -15.93
C VAL A 268 -10.95 9.52 -16.39
N GLU A 269 -11.51 9.53 -17.59
CA GLU A 269 -12.29 10.67 -18.09
C GLU A 269 -13.59 10.85 -17.31
N THR A 270 -14.30 9.77 -16.95
CA THR A 270 -15.45 9.84 -16.05
C THR A 270 -15.08 10.44 -14.70
N ALA A 271 -13.98 9.99 -14.08
CA ALA A 271 -13.49 10.53 -12.82
C ALA A 271 -13.17 12.04 -12.93
N ARG A 272 -12.58 12.46 -14.04
CA ARG A 272 -12.27 13.88 -14.31
C ARG A 272 -13.53 14.73 -14.48
N LEU A 273 -14.54 14.21 -15.17
CA LEU A 273 -15.83 14.89 -15.35
C LEU A 273 -16.56 15.04 -14.01
N MET A 274 -16.60 13.99 -13.20
CA MET A 274 -17.19 14.05 -11.85
C MET A 274 -16.52 15.11 -10.98
N TRP A 275 -15.18 15.16 -11.00
CA TRP A 275 -14.42 16.18 -10.26
C TRP A 275 -14.75 17.62 -10.71
N ARG A 276 -14.80 17.87 -12.02
CA ARG A 276 -15.12 19.21 -12.54
C ARG A 276 -16.51 19.67 -12.11
N ARG A 277 -17.49 18.76 -12.06
CA ARG A 277 -18.87 19.07 -11.64
C ARG A 277 -18.98 19.43 -10.16
N GLN A 278 -18.13 18.89 -9.30
CA GLN A 278 -18.13 19.21 -7.86
C GLN A 278 -17.47 20.55 -7.53
N ARG A 279 -16.87 21.22 -8.52
CA ARG A 279 -16.16 22.50 -8.37
C ARG A 279 -16.87 23.69 -9.04
N VAL A 280 -18.02 23.45 -9.67
CA VAL A 280 -18.95 24.49 -10.16
C VAL A 280 -19.98 24.74 -9.08
#